data_AF-X1TVN4-F1
#
_entry.id   AF-X1TVN4-F1
#
_cell.length_a   1.000
_cell.length_b   1.000
_cell.length_c   1.000
_cell.angle_alpha   90.00
_cell.angle_beta   90.00
_cell.angle_gamma   90.00
#
_symmetry.space_group_name_H-M   'P 1'
#
loop_
_entity.id
_entity.type
_entity.pdbx_description
1 polymer ?
#
loop_
_entity_poly.entity_id
_entity_poly.type
_entity_poly.pdbx_seq_one_letter_code
_entity_poly.pdbx_strand_id
1 'polypeptide(L)'
;MIFVKKAEFIYSEVPFTINIEPAHSLYAELTGQDSRPVILSGTIDLVFKEADGWVVIDYKTDRPKNEKDYPKLVEVYQKQIAIYSQVWQNITQEKVKEKIIYFLNEQGLFPVLLQNNLYRKTGKLTRFSKNVIV
;
A
#
# COMPACT_ATOMS: atom_id res chain seq x y z
N MET A 1 6.34 12.84 -7.56
CA MET A 1 7.43 12.98 -6.58
C MET A 1 6.76 12.93 -5.22
N ILE A 2 7.15 12.01 -4.33
CA ILE A 2 6.43 11.71 -3.09
C ILE A 2 6.77 12.79 -2.05
N PHE A 3 5.78 13.48 -1.48
CA PHE A 3 6.02 14.60 -0.56
C PHE A 3 5.46 14.35 0.84
N VAL A 4 5.96 13.32 1.53
CA VAL A 4 5.64 13.07 2.95
C VAL A 4 5.81 14.32 3.82
N LYS A 5 6.76 15.20 3.48
CA LYS A 5 7.00 16.47 4.19
C LYS A 5 5.88 17.51 4.13
N LYS A 6 4.98 17.41 3.16
CA LYS A 6 3.83 18.30 3.00
C LYS A 6 2.53 17.61 3.42
N ALA A 7 2.63 16.43 4.01
CA ALA A 7 1.47 15.69 4.42
C ALA A 7 0.81 16.35 5.63
N GLU A 8 -0.51 16.48 5.57
CA GLU A 8 -1.32 17.02 6.68
C GLU A 8 -1.40 15.99 7.82
N PHE A 9 -1.52 14.72 7.47
CA PHE A 9 -1.56 13.59 8.39
C PHE A 9 -0.60 12.50 7.93
N ILE A 10 0.05 11.85 8.89
CA ILE A 10 0.96 10.71 8.68
C ILE A 10 0.68 9.72 9.80
N TYR A 11 0.43 8.46 9.43
CA TYR A 11 0.24 7.36 10.37
C TYR A 11 1.10 6.17 9.94
N SER A 12 1.89 5.64 10.88
CA SER A 12 2.69 4.42 10.72
C SER A 12 2.06 3.27 11.52
N GLU A 13 2.29 2.04 11.06
CA GLU A 13 1.92 0.79 11.76
C GLU A 13 0.46 0.78 12.22
N VAL A 14 -0.48 1.11 11.32
CA VAL A 14 -1.89 1.29 11.67
C VAL A 14 -2.61 -0.05 11.68
N PRO A 15 -2.97 -0.61 12.86
CA PRO A 15 -3.74 -1.84 12.91
C PRO A 15 -5.17 -1.57 12.47
N PHE A 16 -5.78 -2.56 11.83
CA PHE A 16 -7.20 -2.54 11.54
C PHE A 16 -7.81 -3.92 11.78
N THR A 17 -9.10 -3.92 12.09
CA THR A 17 -9.94 -5.10 12.07
C THR A 17 -11.32 -4.66 11.62
N ILE A 18 -11.81 -5.26 10.54
CA ILE A 18 -13.11 -4.94 9.97
C ILE A 18 -13.87 -6.23 9.68
N ASN A 19 -15.18 -6.19 9.91
CA ASN A 19 -16.08 -7.25 9.50
C ASN A 19 -16.52 -6.99 8.05
N ILE A 20 -16.22 -7.90 7.15
CA ILE A 20 -16.58 -7.83 5.74
C ILE A 20 -17.81 -8.72 5.51
N GLU A 21 -18.93 -8.07 5.27
CA GLU A 21 -20.18 -8.74 4.90
C GLU A 21 -20.12 -9.27 3.45
N PRO A 22 -20.87 -10.35 3.11
CA PRO A 22 -20.90 -10.91 1.76
C PRO A 22 -21.20 -9.91 0.62
N ALA A 23 -21.94 -8.84 0.91
CA ALA A 23 -22.29 -7.79 -0.06
C ALA A 23 -21.16 -6.75 -0.28
N HIS A 24 -20.09 -6.79 0.51
CA HIS A 24 -19.01 -5.81 0.44
C HIS A 24 -18.09 -6.08 -0.76
N SER A 25 -17.56 -5.02 -1.40
CA SER A 25 -16.72 -5.13 -2.62
C SER A 25 -15.50 -6.04 -2.45
N LEU A 26 -14.85 -5.97 -1.28
CA LEU A 26 -13.71 -6.82 -0.92
C LEU A 26 -14.04 -8.30 -0.71
N TYR A 27 -15.31 -8.67 -0.51
CA TYR A 27 -15.67 -10.01 -0.08
C TYR A 27 -15.22 -11.09 -1.08
N ALA A 28 -15.42 -10.82 -2.37
CA ALA A 28 -14.99 -11.71 -3.46
C ALA A 28 -13.46 -11.83 -3.59
N GLU A 29 -12.70 -10.82 -3.14
CA GLU A 29 -11.24 -10.90 -3.11
C GLU A 29 -10.75 -11.74 -1.92
N LEU A 30 -11.51 -11.81 -0.83
CA LEU A 30 -11.11 -12.47 0.42
C LEU A 30 -11.59 -13.92 0.53
N THR A 31 -12.68 -14.27 -0.14
CA THR A 31 -13.34 -15.57 0.01
C THR A 31 -13.61 -16.22 -1.35
N GLY A 32 -13.70 -17.55 -1.34
CA GLY A 32 -14.11 -18.34 -2.51
C GLY A 32 -15.62 -18.25 -2.77
N GLN A 33 -16.41 -19.10 -2.11
CA GLN A 33 -17.87 -19.20 -2.28
C GLN A 33 -18.63 -19.33 -0.95
N ASP A 34 -18.01 -18.97 0.16
CA ASP A 34 -18.70 -18.94 1.45
C ASP A 34 -19.69 -17.77 1.47
N SER A 35 -20.77 -17.86 2.24
CA SER A 35 -21.78 -16.79 2.37
C SER A 35 -21.80 -16.17 3.76
N ARG A 36 -20.75 -16.43 4.56
CA ARG A 36 -20.60 -15.95 5.94
C ARG A 36 -19.73 -14.70 6.00
N PRO A 37 -20.03 -13.72 6.85
CA PRO A 37 -19.16 -12.57 7.08
C PRO A 37 -17.75 -13.01 7.48
N VAL A 38 -16.74 -12.26 7.06
CA VAL A 38 -15.33 -12.56 7.38
C VAL A 38 -14.70 -11.40 8.14
N ILE A 39 -13.95 -11.74 9.18
CA ILE A 39 -13.13 -10.75 9.88
C ILE A 39 -11.81 -10.62 9.13
N LEU A 40 -11.55 -9.43 8.62
CA LEU A 40 -10.26 -9.07 8.04
C LEU A 40 -9.47 -8.21 9.03
N SER A 41 -8.26 -8.67 9.36
CA SER A 41 -7.33 -7.94 10.21
C SER A 41 -5.97 -7.79 9.55
N GLY A 42 -5.28 -6.71 9.87
CA GLY A 42 -3.92 -6.46 9.39
C GLY A 42 -3.37 -5.15 9.93
N THR A 43 -2.17 -4.80 9.47
CA THR A 43 -1.50 -3.55 9.81
C THR A 43 -1.07 -2.87 8.51
N ILE A 44 -1.38 -1.57 8.36
CA ILE A 44 -0.90 -0.76 7.24
C ILE A 44 0.40 -0.10 7.68
N ASP A 45 1.51 -0.40 6.99
CA ASP A 45 2.83 0.09 7.39
C ASP A 45 2.91 1.62 7.43
N LEU A 46 2.40 2.30 6.40
CA LEU A 46 2.38 3.76 6.33
C LEU A 46 1.23 4.29 5.46
N VAL A 47 0.55 5.32 5.96
CA VAL A 47 -0.44 6.08 5.21
C VAL A 47 -0.35 7.56 5.55
N PHE A 48 -0.43 8.41 4.53
CA PHE A 48 -0.37 9.86 4.74
C PHE A 48 -1.25 10.63 3.76
N LYS A 49 -1.69 11.82 4.16
CA LYS A 49 -2.61 12.68 3.39
C LYS A 49 -1.85 13.79 2.68
N GLU A 50 -1.91 13.82 1.35
CA GLU A 50 -1.54 14.98 0.54
C GLU A 50 -2.79 15.79 0.16
N ALA A 51 -2.60 16.96 -0.44
CA ALA A 51 -3.70 17.88 -0.78
C ALA A 51 -4.77 17.26 -1.72
N ASP A 52 -4.40 16.27 -2.52
CA ASP A 52 -5.24 15.61 -3.53
C ASP A 52 -5.63 14.15 -3.16
N GLY A 53 -5.30 13.70 -1.94
CA GLY A 53 -5.76 12.42 -1.40
C GLY A 53 -4.72 11.66 -0.59
N TRP A 54 -5.11 10.46 -0.16
CA TRP A 54 -4.27 9.58 0.65
C TRP A 54 -3.28 8.78 -0.20
N VAL A 55 -2.08 8.57 0.35
CA VAL A 55 -1.06 7.68 -0.19
C VAL A 55 -0.86 6.53 0.78
N VAL A 56 -0.97 5.30 0.31
CA VAL A 56 -0.72 4.09 1.09
C VAL A 56 0.59 3.46 0.65
N ILE A 57 1.44 3.15 1.63
CA ILE A 57 2.75 2.55 1.45
C ILE A 57 2.81 1.23 2.23
N ASP A 58 3.40 0.22 1.57
CA ASP A 58 3.78 -1.06 2.17
C ASP A 58 5.27 -1.32 1.88
N TYR A 59 6.03 -1.72 2.91
CA TYR A 59 7.47 -1.97 2.82
C TYR A 59 7.74 -3.47 2.78
N LYS A 60 8.51 -3.89 1.77
CA LYS A 60 8.92 -5.28 1.56
C LYS A 60 10.43 -5.45 1.65
N THR A 61 10.83 -6.48 2.39
CA THR A 61 12.23 -6.84 2.60
C THR A 61 12.83 -7.65 1.45
N ASP A 62 12.01 -8.05 0.47
CA ASP A 62 12.49 -8.69 -0.75
C ASP A 62 13.50 -7.82 -1.47
N ARG A 63 14.59 -8.47 -1.92
CA ARG A 63 15.75 -7.80 -2.55
C ARG A 63 15.83 -8.13 -4.05
N PRO A 64 14.97 -7.54 -4.91
CA PRO A 64 15.07 -7.73 -6.35
C PRO A 64 16.43 -7.22 -6.84
N LYS A 65 17.14 -8.08 -7.59
CA LYS A 65 18.48 -7.79 -8.11
C LYS A 65 18.42 -7.10 -9.46
N ASN A 66 17.41 -7.42 -10.27
CA ASN A 66 17.24 -6.93 -11.62
C ASN A 66 15.80 -6.47 -11.88
N GLU A 67 15.58 -5.66 -12.92
CA GLU A 67 14.24 -5.16 -13.27
C GLU A 67 13.23 -6.27 -13.57
N LYS A 68 13.70 -7.40 -14.12
CA LYS A 68 12.87 -8.59 -14.40
C LYS A 68 12.32 -9.28 -13.15
N ASP A 69 12.84 -9.00 -11.96
CA ASP A 69 12.39 -9.63 -10.71
C ASP A 69 11.12 -8.95 -10.17
N TYR A 70 10.90 -7.67 -10.49
CA TYR A 70 9.79 -6.87 -10.01
C TYR A 70 8.40 -7.34 -10.45
N PRO A 71 8.13 -7.72 -11.72
CA PRO A 71 6.79 -8.14 -12.12
C PRO A 71 6.22 -9.26 -11.23
N LYS A 72 7.04 -10.28 -10.93
CA LYS A 72 6.63 -11.39 -10.06
C LYS A 72 6.36 -10.92 -8.62
N LEU A 73 7.16 -10.00 -8.08
CA LEU A 73 6.94 -9.45 -6.74
C LEU A 73 5.68 -8.57 -6.69
N VAL A 74 5.43 -7.78 -7.73
CA VAL A 74 4.21 -7.00 -7.88
C VAL A 74 2.99 -7.92 -7.89
N GLU A 75 3.04 -9.03 -8.63
CA GLU A 75 1.93 -10.00 -8.66
C GLU A 75 1.58 -10.53 -7.26
N VAL A 76 2.60 -10.77 -6.42
CA VAL A 76 2.42 -11.25 -5.04
C VAL A 76 1.81 -10.16 -4.15
N TYR A 77 2.29 -8.92 -4.25
CA TYR A 77 1.97 -7.88 -3.28
C TYR A 77 0.86 -6.92 -3.69
N GLN A 78 0.47 -6.88 -4.98
CA GLN A 78 -0.56 -5.98 -5.48
C GLN A 78 -1.91 -6.15 -4.77
N LYS A 79 -2.27 -7.39 -4.42
CA LYS A 79 -3.54 -7.68 -3.76
C LYS A 79 -3.57 -7.10 -2.35
N GLN A 80 -2.48 -7.22 -1.61
CA GLN A 80 -2.39 -6.70 -0.24
C GLN A 80 -2.52 -5.17 -0.20
N ILE A 81 -1.73 -4.46 -1.00
CA ILE A 81 -1.79 -2.98 -1.03
C ILE A 81 -3.14 -2.49 -1.59
N ALA A 82 -3.78 -3.25 -2.49
CA ALA A 82 -5.15 -2.96 -2.94
C ALA A 82 -6.16 -3.09 -1.79
N ILE A 83 -6.09 -4.17 -1.01
CA ILE A 83 -6.93 -4.37 0.19
C ILE A 83 -6.71 -3.23 1.19
N TYR A 84 -5.46 -2.91 1.56
CA TYR A 84 -5.17 -1.81 2.49
C TYR A 84 -5.71 -0.47 2.00
N SER A 85 -5.60 -0.19 0.70
CA SER A 85 -6.19 1.01 0.12
C SER A 85 -7.71 1.03 0.28
N GLN A 86 -8.40 -0.08 -0.02
CA GLN A 86 -9.86 -0.15 0.13
C GLN A 86 -10.29 -0.02 1.60
N VAL A 87 -9.59 -0.69 2.52
CA VAL A 87 -9.82 -0.55 3.96
C VAL A 87 -9.66 0.90 4.41
N TRP A 88 -8.58 1.56 4.01
CA TRP A 88 -8.33 2.95 4.38
C TRP A 88 -9.41 3.90 3.84
N GLN A 89 -9.82 3.74 2.58
CA GLN A 89 -10.92 4.51 2.00
C GLN A 89 -12.24 4.26 2.75
N ASN A 90 -12.52 3.02 3.17
CA ASN A 90 -13.72 2.70 3.93
C ASN A 90 -13.74 3.32 5.33
N ILE A 91 -12.59 3.40 6.00
CA ILE A 91 -12.49 4.00 7.33
C ILE A 91 -12.60 5.53 7.22
N THR A 92 -11.86 6.12 6.29
CA THR A 92 -11.74 7.59 6.18
C THR A 92 -12.86 8.22 5.36
N GLN A 93 -13.55 7.45 4.52
CA GLN A 93 -14.47 7.95 3.48
C GLN A 93 -13.78 8.91 2.50
N GLU A 94 -12.45 8.83 2.37
CA GLU A 94 -11.65 9.67 1.49
C GLU A 94 -10.91 8.83 0.44
N LYS A 95 -10.53 9.44 -0.69
CA LYS A 95 -9.84 8.75 -1.79
C LYS A 95 -8.38 8.44 -1.46
N VAL A 96 -7.95 7.21 -1.78
CA VAL A 96 -6.53 6.86 -1.90
C VAL A 96 -6.09 7.11 -3.34
N LYS A 97 -5.20 8.10 -3.53
CA LYS A 97 -4.69 8.50 -4.85
C LYS A 97 -3.54 7.63 -5.34
N GLU A 98 -2.71 7.12 -4.43
CA GLU A 98 -1.49 6.39 -4.77
C GLU A 98 -1.32 5.17 -3.86
N LYS A 99 -0.87 4.08 -4.46
CA LYS A 99 -0.54 2.81 -3.82
C LYS A 99 0.89 2.48 -4.18
N ILE A 100 1.75 2.31 -3.18
CA ILE A 100 3.18 2.17 -3.42
C ILE A 100 3.71 1.00 -2.60
N ILE A 101 4.44 0.11 -3.27
CA ILE A 101 5.22 -0.92 -2.60
C ILE A 101 6.67 -0.50 -2.66
N TYR A 102 7.35 -0.51 -1.51
CA TYR A 102 8.78 -0.26 -1.44
C TYR A 102 9.54 -1.56 -1.28
N PHE A 103 10.51 -1.79 -2.17
CA PHE A 103 11.45 -2.90 -2.06
C PHE A 103 12.79 -2.40 -1.53
N LEU A 104 13.37 -3.13 -0.59
CA LEU A 104 14.73 -2.90 -0.13
C LEU A 104 15.70 -3.74 -0.96
N ASN A 105 16.73 -3.16 -1.56
CA ASN A 105 17.85 -3.91 -2.10
C ASN A 105 19.20 -3.31 -1.65
N GLU A 106 20.31 -3.85 -2.17
CA GLU A 106 21.67 -3.40 -1.81
C GLU A 106 21.91 -1.91 -2.11
N GLN A 107 21.18 -1.33 -3.07
CA GLN A 107 21.30 0.07 -3.45
C GLN A 107 20.34 0.99 -2.69
N GLY A 108 19.42 0.47 -1.87
CA GLY A 108 18.49 1.24 -1.04
C GLY A 108 17.01 0.88 -1.26
N LEU A 109 16.14 1.87 -1.05
CA LEU A 109 14.68 1.72 -1.19
C LEU A 109 14.20 2.08 -2.60
N PHE A 110 13.45 1.18 -3.22
CA PHE A 110 12.93 1.30 -4.58
C PHE A 110 11.41 1.27 -4.56
N PRO A 111 10.74 2.39 -4.86
CA PRO A 111 9.29 2.45 -4.98
C PRO A 111 8.79 1.83 -6.28
N VAL A 112 7.72 1.07 -6.18
CA VAL A 112 6.90 0.61 -7.28
C VAL A 112 5.50 1.18 -7.11
N LEU A 113 5.12 2.06 -8.02
CA LEU A 113 3.78 2.65 -8.04
C LEU A 113 2.84 1.72 -8.80
N LEU A 114 1.68 1.44 -8.21
CA LEU A 114 0.62 0.66 -8.85
C LEU A 114 -0.51 1.60 -9.30
N GLN A 115 -0.79 1.59 -10.61
CA GLN A 115 -1.90 2.34 -11.22
C GLN A 115 -2.54 1.49 -12.31
N ASN A 116 -3.87 1.30 -12.27
CA ASN A 116 -4.65 0.64 -13.33
C ASN A 116 -4.06 -0.72 -13.79
N ASN A 117 -3.71 -1.60 -12.85
CA ASN A 117 -3.05 -2.91 -13.08
C ASN A 117 -1.69 -2.84 -13.80
N LEU A 118 -1.12 -1.64 -13.93
CA LEU A 118 0.24 -1.43 -14.40
C LEU A 118 1.12 -1.03 -13.22
N TYR A 119 2.39 -1.40 -13.29
CA TYR A 119 3.39 -0.96 -12.33
C TYR A 119 4.41 -0.07 -13.02
N ARG A 120 4.84 0.97 -12.32
CA ARG A 120 5.94 1.84 -12.77
C ARG A 120 6.99 1.89 -11.68
N LYS A 121 8.19 1.42 -12.01
CA LYS A 121 9.39 1.71 -11.22
C LYS A 121 9.71 3.20 -11.41
N THR A 122 9.77 3.95 -10.32
CA THR A 122 10.34 5.29 -10.37
C THR A 122 11.83 5.23 -9.98
N GLY A 123 12.61 6.25 -10.35
CA GLY A 123 14.03 6.30 -10.01
C GLY A 123 14.28 6.18 -8.49
N LYS A 124 15.51 5.82 -8.11
CA LYS A 124 15.94 5.74 -6.70
C LYS A 124 15.54 7.02 -5.95
N LEU A 125 14.86 6.88 -4.82
CA LEU A 125 14.64 8.01 -3.93
C LEU A 125 15.97 8.37 -3.28
N THR A 126 16.52 9.52 -3.65
CA THR A 126 17.77 10.05 -3.09
C THR A 126 17.56 10.86 -1.81
N ARG A 127 16.32 11.04 -1.34
CA ARG A 127 16.05 11.92 -0.19
C ARG A 127 14.80 11.52 0.60
N PHE A 128 15.00 10.81 1.71
CA PHE A 128 14.11 10.96 2.86
C PHE A 128 14.52 12.23 3.61
N SER A 129 13.54 13.09 3.84
CA SER A 129 13.55 14.06 4.94
C SER A 129 13.96 13.39 6.25
N LYS A 130 15.02 13.81 6.97
CA LYS A 130 15.51 13.22 8.24
C LYS A 130 14.49 12.99 9.40
N ASN A 131 13.19 13.15 9.19
CA ASN A 131 12.18 13.18 10.27
C ASN A 131 11.04 12.16 10.10
N VAL A 132 11.29 11.02 9.45
CA VAL A 132 10.37 9.86 9.53
C VAL A 132 11.14 8.68 10.09
N ILE A 133 11.25 8.70 11.41
CA ILE A 133 11.52 7.59 12.35
C ILE A 133 10.58 7.99 13.50
N VAL A 134 9.46 7.33 13.74
CA VAL A 134 9.26 5.94 14.19
C VAL A 134 7.89 5.46 13.73
#